data_AF-A0A0F7FWG5-F1
#
_entry.id   AF-A0A0F7FWG5-F1
#
_cell.length_a   1.000
_cell.length_b   1.000
_cell.length_c   1.000
_cell.angle_alpha   90.00
_cell.angle_beta   90.00
_cell.angle_gamma   90.00
#
_symmetry.space_group_name_H-M   'P 1'
#
loop_
_entity.id
_entity.type
_entity.pdbx_description
1 polymer ?
#
loop_
_entity_poly.entity_id
_entity_poly.type
_entity_poly.pdbx_seq_one_letter_code
_entity_poly.pdbx_strand_id
1 'polypeptide(L)'
;MPSLQVWASTHFLTGWTERGRCLMCRRRDAPVKWLGPVISGGRHAPFLACETCTGHLAQWVRTYPDPVAPPPIGRTARTVGRATFRAGRLAVTCTVTTAAMAAVAALWWTSR
;
A
#
# COMPACT_ATOMS: atom_id res chain seq x y z
N MET A 1 -13.57 -18.76 -7.48
CA MET A 1 -14.25 -18.16 -6.32
C MET A 1 -13.38 -17.03 -5.78
N PRO A 2 -13.65 -15.74 -6.10
CA PRO A 2 -12.86 -14.66 -5.52
C PRO A 2 -13.33 -14.42 -4.08
N SER A 3 -12.37 -14.41 -3.16
CA SER A 3 -12.54 -14.10 -1.75
C SER A 3 -13.10 -12.70 -1.54
N LEU A 4 -14.19 -12.59 -0.76
CA LEU A 4 -14.72 -11.34 -0.20
C LEU A 4 -13.68 -10.71 0.75
N GLN A 5 -12.71 -10.00 0.18
CA GLN A 5 -11.84 -9.15 0.98
C GLN A 5 -12.59 -7.84 1.21
N VAL A 6 -13.10 -7.66 2.43
CA VAL A 6 -13.69 -6.40 2.87
C VAL A 6 -12.54 -5.44 3.13
N TRP A 7 -12.33 -4.50 2.22
CA TRP A 7 -11.38 -3.41 2.41
C TRP A 7 -12.06 -2.33 3.26
N ALA A 8 -11.81 -2.34 4.57
CA ALA A 8 -11.97 -1.16 5.40
C ALA A 8 -10.63 -0.40 5.37
N SER A 9 -10.38 0.37 4.31
CA SER A 9 -9.19 1.22 4.22
C SER A 9 -9.36 2.43 5.15
N THR A 10 -8.64 2.41 6.28
CA THR A 10 -8.74 3.34 7.41
C THR A 10 -8.10 4.71 7.18
N HIS A 11 -7.61 5.02 5.97
CA HIS A 11 -6.72 6.17 5.81
C HIS A 11 -7.40 7.54 5.69
N PHE A 12 -8.73 7.62 5.61
CA PHE A 12 -9.43 8.90 5.66
C PHE A 12 -10.79 8.77 6.35
N LEU A 13 -10.83 8.81 7.69
CA LEU A 13 -12.03 9.26 8.44
C LEU A 13 -12.25 10.78 8.29
N THR A 14 -11.75 11.37 7.19
CA THR A 14 -11.94 12.75 6.77
C THR A 14 -12.71 12.74 5.46
N GLY A 15 -14.04 12.75 5.53
CA GLY A 15 -14.86 12.85 4.33
C GLY A 15 -16.33 12.71 4.67
N TRP A 16 -17.00 13.87 4.77
CA TRP A 16 -18.43 14.14 5.01
C TRP A 16 -19.09 13.54 6.27
N THR A 17 -19.78 14.40 7.01
CA THR A 17 -20.66 14.03 8.13
C THR A 17 -22.07 14.48 7.77
N GLU A 18 -23.01 13.55 7.80
CA GLU A 18 -24.43 13.82 7.52
C GLU A 18 -25.25 13.61 8.77
N ARG A 19 -26.44 14.22 8.85
CA ARG A 19 -27.39 13.85 9.89
C ARG A 19 -28.07 12.55 9.52
N GLY A 20 -28.02 11.59 10.42
CA GLY A 20 -28.57 10.27 10.16
C GLY A 20 -28.79 9.46 11.42
N ARG A 21 -29.10 8.18 11.20
CA ARG A 21 -29.24 7.20 12.27
C ARG A 21 -27.92 6.48 12.46
N CYS A 22 -27.36 6.56 13.66
CA CYS A 22 -26.22 5.71 14.04
C CYS A 22 -26.69 4.25 14.16
N LEU A 23 -26.03 3.34 13.46
CA LEU A 23 -26.39 1.91 13.49
C LEU A 23 -25.90 1.17 14.74
N MET A 24 -24.99 1.75 15.52
CA MET A 24 -24.49 1.18 16.77
C MET A 24 -25.36 1.58 17.97
N CYS A 25 -25.45 2.89 18.29
CA CYS A 25 -26.24 3.36 19.44
C CYS A 25 -27.70 3.70 19.12
N ARG A 26 -28.13 3.55 17.86
CA ARG A 26 -29.49 3.86 17.35
C ARG A 26 -29.97 5.31 17.50
N ARG A 27 -29.12 6.24 17.92
CA ARG A 27 -29.44 7.68 17.96
C ARG A 27 -29.82 8.17 16.56
N ARG A 28 -30.95 8.86 16.46
CA ARG A 28 -31.43 9.53 15.23
C ARG A 28 -30.95 10.98 15.20
N ASP A 29 -30.91 11.56 14.01
CA ASP A 29 -30.47 12.94 13.75
C ASP A 29 -29.08 13.27 14.33
N ALA A 30 -28.21 12.27 14.41
CA ALA A 30 -26.84 12.46 14.87
C ALA A 30 -25.92 12.73 13.67
N PRO A 31 -24.87 13.53 13.83
CA PRO A 31 -23.77 13.57 12.87
C PRO A 31 -23.16 12.17 12.77
N VAL A 32 -23.26 11.55 11.60
CA VAL A 32 -22.74 10.20 11.31
C VAL A 32 -21.72 10.22 10.19
N LYS A 33 -20.73 9.34 10.30
CA LYS A 33 -19.71 9.04 9.29
C LYS A 33 -19.99 7.69 8.66
N TRP A 34 -19.67 7.56 7.38
CA TRP A 34 -19.69 6.28 6.68
C TRP A 34 -18.44 5.47 7.03
N LEU A 35 -18.63 4.24 7.52
CA LEU A 35 -17.55 3.33 7.92
C LEU A 35 -17.27 2.22 6.90
N GLY A 36 -18.16 2.03 5.93
CA GLY A 36 -18.06 0.95 4.95
C GLY A 36 -19.41 0.34 4.58
N PRO A 37 -19.46 -0.58 3.62
CA PRO A 37 -20.65 -1.38 3.33
C PRO A 37 -20.83 -2.52 4.35
N VAL A 38 -22.07 -2.78 4.75
CA VAL A 38 -22.48 -4.02 5.43
C VAL A 38 -23.19 -4.90 4.41
N ILE A 39 -22.75 -6.16 4.30
CA ILE A 39 -23.31 -7.12 3.36
C ILE A 39 -23.98 -8.25 4.14
N SER A 40 -25.24 -8.56 3.84
CA SER A 40 -25.96 -9.70 4.40
C SER A 40 -26.96 -10.25 3.38
N GLY A 41 -26.93 -11.55 3.12
CA GLY A 41 -27.88 -12.22 2.22
C GLY A 41 -27.96 -11.59 0.81
N GLY A 42 -26.84 -11.17 0.23
CA GLY A 42 -26.79 -10.51 -1.07
C GLY A 42 -27.24 -9.04 -1.09
N ARG A 43 -27.65 -8.49 0.05
CA ARG A 43 -28.01 -7.07 0.19
C ARG A 43 -26.82 -6.28 0.74
N HIS A 44 -26.68 -5.04 0.30
CA HIS A 44 -25.67 -4.11 0.78
C HIS A 44 -26.34 -2.86 1.37
N ALA A 45 -25.79 -2.34 2.47
CA ALA A 45 -26.25 -1.11 3.11
C ALA A 45 -25.05 -0.32 3.67
N PRO A 46 -25.10 1.02 3.75
CA PRO A 46 -24.04 1.80 4.36
C PRO A 46 -23.99 1.61 5.88
N PHE A 47 -22.80 1.41 6.44
CA PHE A 47 -22.58 1.41 7.88
C PHE A 47 -22.32 2.85 8.38
N LEU A 48 -23.35 3.48 8.93
CA LEU A 48 -23.26 4.83 9.46
C LEU A 48 -23.12 4.83 10.99
N ALA A 49 -22.14 5.56 11.52
CA ALA A 49 -21.90 5.65 12.96
C ALA A 49 -21.57 7.07 13.43
N CYS A 50 -22.02 7.44 14.63
CA CYS A 50 -21.71 8.74 15.23
C CYS A 50 -20.31 8.75 15.85
N GLU A 51 -19.78 9.96 16.11
CA GLU A 51 -18.41 10.15 16.62
C GLU A 51 -18.11 9.38 17.90
N THR A 52 -19.07 9.31 18.82
CA THR A 52 -18.90 8.55 20.06
C THR A 52 -18.70 7.06 19.76
N CYS A 53 -19.51 6.50 18.86
CA CYS A 53 -19.45 5.08 18.52
C CYS A 53 -18.20 4.73 17.70
N THR A 54 -17.81 5.60 16.76
CA THR A 54 -16.56 5.43 16.01
C THR A 54 -15.34 5.50 16.91
N GLY A 55 -15.36 6.39 17.92
CA GLY A 55 -14.32 6.48 18.95
C GLY A 55 -14.17 5.19 19.77
N HIS A 56 -15.29 4.63 20.25
CA HIS A 56 -15.29 3.35 20.96
C HIS A 56 -14.80 2.20 20.08
N LEU A 57 -15.24 2.15 18.82
CA LEU A 57 -14.79 1.14 17.86
C LEU A 57 -13.29 1.24 17.62
N ALA A 58 -12.76 2.43 17.40
CA ALA A 58 -11.32 2.65 17.20
C ALA A 58 -10.51 2.24 18.44
N GLN A 59 -11.02 2.49 19.65
CA GLN A 59 -10.37 2.05 20.88
C GLN A 59 -10.37 0.53 21.02
N TRP A 60 -11.48 -0.12 20.70
CA TRP A 60 -11.57 -1.57 20.73
C TRP A 60 -10.68 -2.23 19.68
N VAL A 61 -10.62 -1.70 18.45
CA VAL A 61 -9.72 -2.21 17.40
C VAL A 61 -8.25 -2.12 17.83
N ARG A 62 -7.85 -1.07 18.56
CA ARG A 62 -6.48 -0.93 19.09
C ARG A 62 -6.08 -2.04 20.09
N THR A 63 -7.03 -2.77 20.66
CA THR A 63 -6.71 -3.91 21.54
C THR A 63 -6.43 -5.20 20.77
N TYR A 64 -6.73 -5.25 19.46
CA TYR A 64 -6.43 -6.41 18.64
C TYR A 64 -4.98 -6.37 18.16
N PRO A 65 -4.25 -7.49 18.24
CA PRO A 65 -2.93 -7.59 17.66
C PRO A 65 -3.03 -7.42 16.14
N ASP A 66 -2.08 -6.68 15.57
CA ASP A 66 -1.99 -6.47 14.13
C ASP A 66 -1.82 -7.84 13.43
N PRO A 67 -2.71 -8.23 12.49
CA PRO A 67 -2.66 -9.56 11.87
C PRO A 67 -1.34 -9.84 11.14
N VAL A 68 -0.64 -8.78 10.73
CA VAL A 68 0.68 -8.84 10.10
C VAL A 68 1.49 -7.66 10.61
N ALA A 69 2.06 -7.77 11.81
CA ALA A 69 3.24 -6.95 12.10
C ALA A 69 4.25 -7.23 10.96
N PRO A 70 4.62 -6.24 10.12
CA PRO A 70 5.63 -6.49 9.10
C PRO A 70 6.87 -7.03 9.81
N PRO A 71 7.53 -8.07 9.28
CA PRO A 71 8.73 -8.59 9.91
C PRO A 71 9.69 -7.42 10.15
N PRO A 72 10.36 -7.35 11.31
CA PRO A 72 11.29 -6.26 11.59
C PRO A 72 12.24 -6.16 10.39
N ILE A 73 12.34 -4.97 9.80
CA ILE A 73 13.20 -4.72 8.64
C ILE A 73 14.65 -4.81 9.12
N GLY A 74 15.12 -6.03 9.32
CA GLY A 74 16.35 -6.36 10.04
C GLY A 74 17.41 -6.91 9.10
N ARG A 75 18.42 -6.08 8.80
CA ARG A 75 19.78 -6.41 8.32
C ARG A 75 19.95 -7.11 6.95
N THR A 76 19.01 -7.91 6.47
CA THR A 76 19.12 -8.68 5.20
C THR A 76 18.90 -7.82 3.94
N ALA A 77 18.01 -6.82 4.00
CA ALA A 77 17.73 -5.94 2.86
C ALA A 77 18.96 -5.13 2.40
N ARG A 78 19.89 -4.82 3.32
CA ARG A 78 21.09 -4.02 3.01
C ARG A 78 22.14 -4.80 2.21
N THR A 79 22.15 -6.14 2.31
CA THR A 79 23.14 -6.98 1.63
C THR A 79 22.77 -7.25 0.17
N VAL A 80 21.47 -7.46 -0.11
CA VAL A 80 20.96 -7.74 -1.46
C VAL A 80 21.11 -6.51 -2.38
N GLY A 81 20.78 -5.30 -1.89
CA GLY A 81 20.92 -4.07 -2.67
C GLY A 81 22.36 -3.68 -3.03
N ARG A 82 23.34 -4.10 -2.22
CA ARG A 82 24.76 -3.80 -2.48
C ARG A 82 25.37 -4.72 -3.53
N ALA A 83 24.88 -5.95 -3.64
CA ALA A 83 25.34 -6.94 -4.62
C ALA A 83 24.81 -6.62 -6.04
N THR A 84 23.53 -6.27 -6.17
CA THR A 84 22.92 -5.93 -7.47
C THR A 84 23.52 -4.68 -8.10
N PHE A 85 23.85 -3.66 -7.30
CA PHE A 85 24.50 -2.44 -7.79
C PHE A 85 25.94 -2.68 -8.30
N ARG A 86 26.71 -3.56 -7.65
CA ARG A 86 28.08 -3.89 -8.10
C ARG A 86 28.08 -4.70 -9.39
N ALA A 87 27.15 -5.65 -9.54
CA ALA A 87 27.00 -6.43 -10.77
C ALA A 87 26.56 -5.54 -11.95
N GLY A 88 25.59 -4.64 -11.73
CA GLY A 88 25.14 -3.69 -12.76
C GLY A 88 26.26 -2.76 -13.25
N ARG A 89 27.11 -2.26 -12.34
CA ARG A 89 28.21 -1.35 -12.70
C ARG A 89 29.31 -2.02 -13.54
N LEU A 90 29.61 -3.29 -13.29
CA LEU A 90 30.58 -4.06 -14.08
C LEU A 90 30.06 -4.34 -15.50
N ALA A 91 28.76 -4.65 -15.64
CA ALA A 91 28.15 -4.87 -16.94
C ALA A 91 28.21 -3.62 -17.84
N VAL A 92 27.97 -2.43 -17.28
CA VAL A 92 28.02 -1.16 -18.01
C VAL A 92 29.45 -0.81 -18.45
N THR A 93 30.47 -1.07 -17.61
CA THR A 93 31.86 -0.78 -17.99
C THR A 93 32.35 -1.64 -19.16
N CYS A 94 31.98 -2.93 -19.20
CA CYS A 94 32.41 -3.83 -20.28
C CYS A 94 31.82 -3.42 -21.64
N THR A 95 30.53 -3.05 -21.70
CA THR A 95 29.88 -2.63 -22.94
C THR A 95 30.46 -1.33 -23.51
N VAL A 96 30.87 -0.37 -22.66
CA VAL A 96 31.52 0.86 -23.13
C VAL A 96 32.91 0.56 -23.72
N THR A 97 33.68 -0.32 -23.08
CA THR A 97 35.04 -0.65 -23.57
C THR A 97 35.02 -1.42 -24.90
N THR A 98 34.07 -2.34 -25.10
CA THR A 98 33.97 -3.07 -26.37
C THR A 98 33.50 -2.17 -27.51
N ALA A 99 32.57 -1.25 -27.26
CA ALA A 99 32.15 -0.26 -28.26
C ALA A 99 33.29 0.68 -28.67
N ALA A 100 34.10 1.14 -27.71
CA ALA A 100 35.25 2.00 -27.98
C ALA A 100 36.31 1.30 -28.84
N MET A 101 36.64 0.03 -28.55
CA MET A 101 37.60 -0.72 -29.36
C MET A 101 37.09 -0.99 -30.78
N ALA A 102 35.79 -1.27 -30.95
CA ALA A 102 35.19 -1.44 -32.27
C ALA A 102 35.25 -0.15 -33.11
N ALA A 103 35.01 1.01 -32.49
CA ALA A 103 35.10 2.30 -33.17
C ALA A 103 36.53 2.63 -33.63
N VAL A 104 37.55 2.34 -32.80
CA VAL A 104 38.96 2.56 -33.16
C VAL A 104 39.37 1.64 -34.32
N ALA A 105 38.95 0.37 -34.30
CA ALA A 105 39.23 -0.56 -35.39
C ALA A 105 38.60 -0.12 -36.72
N ALA A 106 37.36 0.39 -36.67
CA ALA A 106 36.67 0.91 -37.85
C ALA A 106 37.38 2.14 -38.44
N LEU A 107 37.83 3.09 -37.60
CA LEU A 107 38.58 4.26 -38.06
C LEU A 107 39.90 3.87 -38.75
N TRP A 108 40.63 2.89 -38.21
CA TRP A 108 41.91 2.45 -38.75
C TRP A 108 41.78 1.81 -40.15
N TRP A 109 40.71 1.05 -40.37
CA TRP A 109 40.39 0.47 -41.68
C TRP A 109 40.02 1.53 -42.73
N THR A 110 39.33 2.61 -42.33
CA THR A 110 38.96 3.68 -43.27
C THR A 110 40.12 4.60 -43.66
N SER A 111 41.19 4.65 -42.85
CA SER A 111 42.37 5.48 -43.11
C SER A 111 43.46 4.79 -43.94
N ARG A 112 43.23 3.56 -44.41
CA ARG A 112 44.19 2.74 -45.15
C ARG A 112 43.78 2.64 -46.61
#